data_AF-A0A1X6NMQ7-F1
#
_entry.id   AF-A0A1X6NMQ7-F1
#
_cell.length_a   1.000
_cell.length_b   1.000
_cell.length_c   1.000
_cell.angle_alpha   90.00
_cell.angle_beta   90.00
_cell.angle_gamma   90.00
#
_symmetry.space_group_name_H-M   'P 1'
#
loop_
_entity.id
_entity.type
_entity.pdbx_description
1 polymer ?
#
loop_
_entity_poly.entity_id
_entity_poly.type
_entity_poly.pdbx_seq_one_letter_code
_entity_poly.pdbx_strand_id
1 'polypeptide(L)'
;MPDGKYVIGPAPLCYIDGYNIIGWWPQLKKRRDAGDMDGARRRLMGYVEEFATVRGWECVVVFDANNTEERAKSEAFSDAVSVVYTGSETADSYIEAATLVACRNAQRQVWAATSDFAQAKLAGAQGAHVISSRLFSAELTSARREARENAAAVDDIGEARGRAMLINTVEPSVRDALYKLRDQLDG
;
A
#
# COMPACT_ATOMS: atom_id res chain seq x y z
N MET A 1 9.13 8.03 6.78
CA MET A 1 7.67 8.15 6.98
C MET A 1 7.34 7.59 8.34
N PRO A 2 6.30 8.10 9.03
CA PRO A 2 5.85 7.45 10.25
C PRO A 2 5.29 6.06 9.92
N ASP A 3 5.82 5.03 10.57
CA ASP A 3 5.20 3.71 10.57
C ASP A 3 3.87 3.83 11.32
N GLY A 4 2.76 3.82 10.59
CA GLY A 4 1.43 4.15 11.13
C GLY A 4 0.89 3.18 12.18
N LYS A 5 1.69 2.19 12.61
CA LYS A 5 1.47 1.39 13.82
C LYS A 5 1.38 2.24 15.10
N TYR A 6 1.87 3.49 15.09
CA TYR A 6 1.92 4.37 16.27
C TYR A 6 1.39 5.79 16.05
N VAL A 7 0.66 6.06 14.96
CA VAL A 7 0.10 7.41 14.73
C VAL A 7 -1.13 7.60 15.62
N ILE A 8 -0.99 8.39 16.68
CA ILE A 8 -2.12 8.86 17.51
C ILE A 8 -2.81 9.99 16.74
N GLY A 9 -3.87 9.68 16.01
CA GLY A 9 -4.63 10.63 15.19
C GLY A 9 -5.29 9.99 13.97
N PRO A 10 -6.00 10.77 13.13
CA PRO A 10 -6.54 10.27 11.88
C PRO A 10 -5.42 9.79 10.93
N ALA A 11 -5.73 8.78 10.12
CA ALA A 11 -4.80 8.15 9.19
C ALA A 11 -4.13 9.19 8.28
N PRO A 12 -2.79 9.15 8.12
CA PRO A 12 -2.09 10.02 7.19
C PRO A 12 -2.64 9.86 5.76
N LEU A 13 -2.70 10.97 5.02
CA LEU A 13 -3.13 10.99 3.62
C LEU A 13 -1.93 11.15 2.70
N CYS A 14 -1.80 10.30 1.70
CA CYS A 14 -0.77 10.42 0.68
C CYS A 14 -1.36 10.62 -0.71
N TYR A 15 -1.03 11.74 -1.36
CA TYR A 15 -1.27 11.96 -2.78
C TYR A 15 -0.07 11.48 -3.59
N ILE A 16 -0.31 10.60 -4.56
CA ILE A 16 0.73 9.88 -5.29
C ILE A 16 0.63 10.23 -6.76
N ASP A 17 1.71 10.76 -7.35
CA ASP A 17 1.82 10.92 -8.80
C ASP A 17 2.16 9.57 -9.44
N GLY A 18 1.13 8.92 -9.99
CA GLY A 18 1.22 7.55 -10.46
C GLY A 18 2.22 7.35 -11.60
N TYR A 19 2.30 8.29 -12.54
CA TYR A 19 3.24 8.19 -13.67
C TYR A 19 4.68 8.47 -13.26
N ASN A 20 4.87 9.35 -12.28
CA ASN A 20 6.19 9.57 -11.70
C ASN A 20 6.69 8.29 -11.01
N ILE A 21 5.85 7.61 -10.20
CA ILE A 21 6.24 6.33 -9.60
C ILE A 21 6.53 5.26 -10.66
N ILE A 22 5.66 5.09 -11.65
CA ILE A 22 5.85 4.10 -12.74
C ILE A 22 7.16 4.37 -13.50
N GLY A 23 7.47 5.63 -13.79
CA GLY A 23 8.68 6.02 -14.51
C GLY A 23 9.96 5.79 -13.72
N TRP A 24 9.90 5.85 -12.39
CA TRP A 24 11.05 5.63 -11.52
C TRP A 24 11.28 4.16 -11.14
N TRP A 25 10.22 3.37 -11.00
CA TRP A 25 10.33 2.00 -10.47
C TRP A 25 10.63 0.98 -11.58
N PRO A 26 11.83 0.34 -11.62
CA PRO A 26 12.23 -0.45 -12.79
C PRO A 26 11.27 -1.55 -13.22
N GLN A 27 10.57 -2.20 -12.28
CA GLN A 27 9.63 -3.28 -12.59
C GLN A 27 8.33 -2.79 -13.25
N LEU A 28 7.89 -1.56 -12.95
CA LEU A 28 6.73 -0.93 -13.58
C LEU A 28 7.14 -0.26 -14.90
N LYS A 29 8.30 0.40 -14.89
CA LYS A 29 8.91 1.00 -16.08
C LYS A 29 9.06 -0.01 -17.22
N LYS A 30 9.55 -1.22 -16.93
CA LYS A 30 9.66 -2.30 -17.93
C LYS A 30 8.32 -2.68 -18.57
N ARG A 31 7.21 -2.64 -17.83
CA ARG A 31 5.87 -2.94 -18.38
C ARG A 31 5.39 -1.81 -19.27
N ARG A 32 5.51 -0.57 -18.81
CA ARG A 32 5.23 0.61 -19.61
C ARG A 32 6.02 0.60 -20.91
N ASP A 33 7.33 0.35 -20.85
CA ASP A 33 8.21 0.35 -22.01
C ASP A 33 7.90 -0.81 -22.98
N ALA A 34 7.20 -1.85 -22.50
CA ALA A 34 6.65 -2.95 -23.31
C ALA A 34 5.25 -2.67 -23.86
N GLY A 35 4.69 -1.46 -23.65
CA GLY A 35 3.36 -1.06 -24.11
C GLY A 35 2.21 -1.44 -23.17
N ASP A 36 2.49 -2.05 -22.01
CA ASP A 36 1.47 -2.46 -21.03
C ASP A 36 1.30 -1.40 -19.93
N MET A 37 0.76 -0.24 -20.30
CA MET A 37 0.56 0.86 -19.36
C MET A 37 -0.54 0.54 -18.34
N ASP A 38 -1.63 -0.08 -18.78
CA ASP A 38 -2.73 -0.43 -17.89
C ASP A 38 -2.33 -1.49 -16.87
N GLY A 39 -1.50 -2.47 -17.26
CA GLY A 39 -0.92 -3.43 -16.34
C GLY A 39 0.07 -2.78 -15.36
N ALA A 40 0.79 -1.74 -15.77
CA ALA A 40 1.62 -0.95 -14.87
C ALA A 40 0.77 -0.17 -13.84
N ARG A 41 -0.32 0.47 -14.25
CA ARG A 41 -1.27 1.15 -13.33
C ARG A 41 -1.87 0.16 -12.34
N ARG A 42 -2.43 -0.95 -12.82
CA ARG A 42 -3.02 -2.00 -11.95
C ARG A 42 -2.03 -2.53 -10.93
N ARG A 43 -0.79 -2.78 -11.32
CA ARG A 43 0.25 -3.20 -10.38
C ARG A 43 0.60 -2.13 -9.36
N LEU A 44 0.72 -0.87 -9.78
CA LEU A 44 0.98 0.21 -8.85
C LEU A 44 -0.12 0.30 -7.79
N MET A 45 -1.39 0.27 -8.20
CA MET A 45 -2.53 0.33 -7.28
C MET A 45 -2.50 -0.80 -6.26
N GLY A 46 -2.21 -2.04 -6.67
CA GLY A 46 -2.05 -3.16 -5.73
C GLY A 46 -0.89 -2.97 -4.74
N TYR A 47 0.24 -2.40 -5.18
CA TYR A 47 1.34 -2.09 -4.25
C TYR A 47 0.98 -0.99 -3.25
N VAL A 48 0.25 0.03 -3.71
CA VAL A 48 -0.22 1.12 -2.86
C VAL A 48 -1.25 0.61 -1.86
N GLU A 49 -2.12 -0.31 -2.25
CA GLU A 49 -3.08 -0.96 -1.34
C GLU A 49 -2.36 -1.76 -0.25
N GLU A 50 -1.42 -2.66 -0.63
CA GLU A 50 -0.60 -3.40 0.34
C GLU A 50 0.09 -2.43 1.33
N PHE A 51 0.65 -1.34 0.82
CA PHE A 51 1.27 -0.29 1.64
C PHE A 51 0.27 0.41 2.57
N ALA A 52 -0.86 0.86 2.04
CA ALA A 52 -1.90 1.58 2.76
C ALA A 52 -2.44 0.73 3.91
N THR A 53 -2.67 -0.56 3.68
CA THR A 53 -3.12 -1.50 4.72
C THR A 53 -2.05 -1.74 5.78
N VAL A 54 -0.81 -2.06 5.39
CA VAL A 54 0.26 -2.38 6.36
C VAL A 54 0.64 -1.17 7.19
N ARG A 55 0.63 0.02 6.59
CA ARG A 55 0.99 1.27 7.27
C ARG A 55 -0.20 1.94 7.95
N GLY A 56 -1.45 1.62 7.60
CA GLY A 56 -2.64 2.30 8.13
C GLY A 56 -2.80 3.72 7.56
N TRP A 57 -2.59 3.89 6.26
CA TRP A 57 -2.64 5.17 5.56
C TRP A 57 -3.80 5.21 4.57
N GLU A 58 -4.31 6.41 4.30
CA GLU A 58 -5.17 6.63 3.14
C GLU A 58 -4.32 7.15 1.97
N CYS A 59 -4.54 6.60 0.77
CA CYS A 59 -3.79 6.96 -0.41
C CYS A 59 -4.72 7.38 -1.56
N VAL A 60 -4.29 8.40 -2.30
CA VAL A 60 -4.94 8.88 -3.52
C VAL A 60 -3.92 8.79 -4.65
N VAL A 61 -4.13 7.87 -5.58
CA VAL A 61 -3.26 7.72 -6.75
C VAL A 61 -3.81 8.54 -7.90
N VAL A 62 -3.02 9.47 -8.41
CA VAL A 62 -3.43 10.39 -9.47
C VAL A 62 -2.71 10.03 -10.76
N PHE A 63 -3.49 9.84 -11.83
CA PHE A 63 -3.00 9.59 -13.18
C PHE A 63 -3.46 10.71 -14.11
N ASP A 64 -2.55 11.23 -14.94
CA ASP A 64 -2.88 12.24 -15.96
C ASP A 64 -3.68 11.61 -17.12
N ALA A 65 -4.79 12.24 -17.51
CA ALA A 65 -5.60 11.86 -18.67
C ALA A 65 -4.82 11.96 -19.99
N ASN A 66 -3.77 12.77 -20.09
CA ASN A 66 -2.99 12.90 -21.33
C ASN A 66 -2.39 11.57 -21.83
N ASN A 67 -2.39 10.52 -21.01
CA ASN A 67 -1.94 9.17 -21.34
C ASN A 67 -3.08 8.12 -21.44
N THR A 68 -4.34 8.56 -21.55
CA THR A 68 -5.54 7.70 -21.67
C THR A 68 -6.64 8.40 -22.47
N GLU A 69 -7.45 7.65 -23.21
CA GLU A 69 -8.67 8.17 -23.85
C GLU A 69 -9.84 8.38 -22.86
N GLU A 70 -9.62 8.20 -21.56
CA GLU A 70 -10.66 8.23 -20.53
C GLU A 70 -10.99 9.66 -20.07
N ARG A 71 -12.28 9.93 -19.82
CA ARG A 71 -12.75 11.18 -19.21
C ARG A 71 -12.34 11.23 -17.73
N ALA A 72 -12.30 12.44 -17.16
CA ALA A 72 -12.08 12.63 -15.71
C ALA A 72 -12.94 11.66 -14.89
N LYS A 73 -12.30 10.88 -14.03
CA LYS A 73 -12.96 9.86 -13.23
C LYS A 73 -12.25 9.73 -11.89
N SER A 74 -13.04 9.62 -10.82
CA SER A 74 -12.56 9.24 -9.49
C SER A 74 -13.27 7.97 -9.07
N GLU A 75 -12.53 6.98 -8.61
CA GLU A 75 -13.08 5.72 -8.14
C GLU A 75 -12.35 5.23 -6.88
N ALA A 76 -13.11 4.57 -5.99
CA ALA A 76 -12.51 3.86 -4.87
C ALA A 76 -11.94 2.53 -5.39
N PHE A 77 -10.64 2.32 -5.19
CA PHE A 77 -9.98 1.06 -5.48
C PHE A 77 -10.12 0.09 -4.31
N SER A 78 -10.00 0.61 -3.08
CA SER A 78 -10.30 -0.07 -1.82
C SER A 78 -10.69 0.95 -0.75
N ASP A 79 -11.02 0.50 0.47
CA ASP A 79 -11.37 1.40 1.58
C ASP A 79 -10.26 2.40 1.92
N ALA A 80 -9.00 2.05 1.66
CA ALA A 80 -7.82 2.87 1.97
C ALA A 80 -7.22 3.55 0.73
N VAL A 81 -7.63 3.18 -0.48
CA VAL A 81 -7.04 3.68 -1.73
C VAL A 81 -8.11 4.18 -2.68
N SER A 82 -7.99 5.44 -3.09
CA SER A 82 -8.76 6.00 -4.21
C SER A 82 -7.85 6.33 -5.38
N VAL A 83 -8.45 6.32 -6.57
CA VAL A 83 -7.75 6.54 -7.84
C VAL A 83 -8.46 7.67 -8.59
N VAL A 84 -7.67 8.62 -9.06
CA VAL A 84 -8.15 9.78 -9.80
C VAL A 84 -7.45 9.80 -11.15
N TYR A 85 -8.25 9.70 -12.21
CA TYR A 85 -7.85 10.02 -13.56
C TYR A 85 -8.27 11.46 -13.81
N THR A 86 -7.31 12.34 -14.04
CA THR A 86 -7.61 13.74 -14.33
C THR A 86 -8.33 13.87 -15.68
N GLY A 87 -8.89 15.04 -15.99
CA GLY A 87 -9.49 15.31 -17.30
C GLY A 87 -8.70 16.36 -18.06
N SER A 88 -9.22 17.58 -18.09
CA SER A 88 -8.55 18.74 -18.67
C SER A 88 -7.42 19.31 -17.80
N GLU A 89 -7.37 18.92 -16.52
CA GLU A 89 -6.31 19.30 -15.60
C GLU A 89 -5.20 18.24 -15.56
N THR A 90 -3.98 18.66 -15.22
CA THR A 90 -2.84 17.74 -15.06
C THR A 90 -2.86 17.11 -13.66
N ALA A 91 -2.22 15.95 -13.52
CA ALA A 91 -2.03 15.30 -12.21
C ALA A 91 -1.35 16.27 -11.21
N ASP A 92 -0.38 17.02 -11.68
CA ASP A 92 0.29 18.12 -11.00
C ASP A 92 -0.69 19.13 -10.38
N SER A 93 -1.56 19.74 -11.20
CA SER A 93 -2.53 20.74 -10.72
C SER A 93 -3.54 20.14 -9.75
N TYR A 94 -3.96 18.89 -9.98
CA TYR A 94 -4.84 18.19 -9.06
C TYR A 94 -4.19 17.97 -7.69
N ILE A 95 -2.96 17.44 -7.68
CA ILE A 95 -2.21 17.18 -6.43
C ILE A 95 -2.00 18.49 -5.68
N GLU A 96 -1.60 19.56 -6.37
CA GLU A 96 -1.39 20.87 -5.76
C GLU A 96 -2.66 21.41 -5.07
N ALA A 97 -3.81 21.34 -5.74
CA ALA A 97 -5.08 21.78 -5.18
C ALA A 97 -5.50 20.90 -3.98
N ALA A 98 -5.34 19.58 -4.12
CA ALA A 98 -5.75 18.62 -3.13
C ALA A 98 -4.87 18.67 -1.86
N THR A 99 -3.55 18.85 -2.00
CA THR A 99 -2.64 19.05 -0.87
C THR A 99 -2.93 20.36 -0.16
N LEU A 100 -3.22 21.45 -0.89
CA LEU A 100 -3.54 22.74 -0.30
C LEU A 100 -4.79 22.65 0.59
N VAL A 101 -5.86 22.03 0.09
CA VAL A 101 -7.11 21.86 0.84
C VAL A 101 -6.89 20.95 2.05
N ALA A 102 -6.21 19.81 1.86
CA ALA A 102 -5.97 18.86 2.95
C ALA A 102 -5.11 19.46 4.07
N CYS A 103 -4.04 20.19 3.73
CA CYS A 103 -3.17 20.86 4.70
C CYS A 103 -3.90 21.97 5.46
N ARG A 104 -4.77 22.75 4.78
CA ARG A 104 -5.57 23.81 5.43
C ARG A 104 -6.56 23.27 6.46
N ASN A 105 -7.11 22.08 6.23
CA ASN A 105 -8.00 21.44 7.20
C ASN A 105 -7.25 21.01 8.47
N ALA A 106 -5.93 20.79 8.40
CA ALA A 106 -5.03 20.47 9.51
C ALA A 106 -5.48 19.30 10.40
N GLN A 107 -6.36 18.42 9.90
CA GLN A 107 -6.88 17.29 10.67
C GLN A 107 -5.89 16.13 10.74
N ARG A 108 -5.07 15.95 9.69
CA ARG A 108 -4.16 14.81 9.51
C ARG A 108 -2.88 15.22 8.83
N GLN A 109 -1.85 14.38 8.93
CA GLN A 109 -0.62 14.55 8.17
C GLN A 109 -0.89 14.31 6.68
N VAL A 110 -0.41 15.22 5.84
CA VAL A 110 -0.55 15.16 4.38
C VAL A 110 0.83 14.89 3.77
N TRP A 111 0.87 13.96 2.84
CA TRP A 111 2.06 13.55 2.10
C TRP A 111 1.84 13.67 0.60
N ALA A 112 2.89 14.03 -0.13
CA ALA A 112 2.93 13.95 -1.59
C ALA A 112 4.10 13.06 -2.02
N ALA A 113 3.83 12.08 -2.89
CA ALA A 113 4.84 11.18 -3.44
C ALA A 113 5.13 11.54 -4.91
N THR A 114 6.25 12.24 -5.12
CA THR A 114 6.73 12.64 -6.44
C THR A 114 8.22 12.93 -6.42
N SER A 115 8.91 12.73 -7.54
CA SER A 115 10.27 13.20 -7.77
C SER A 115 10.32 14.45 -8.65
N ASP A 116 9.17 15.02 -9.06
CA ASP A 116 9.17 16.31 -9.74
C ASP A 116 9.51 17.43 -8.74
N PHE A 117 10.53 18.23 -9.07
CA PHE A 117 11.04 19.26 -8.17
C PHE A 117 10.05 20.42 -7.97
N ALA A 118 9.33 20.83 -9.02
CA ALA A 118 8.36 21.90 -8.92
C ALA A 118 7.19 21.47 -8.04
N GLN A 119 6.66 20.26 -8.26
CA GLN A 119 5.59 19.69 -7.45
C GLN A 119 6.00 19.50 -6.00
N ALA A 120 7.18 18.92 -5.75
CA ALA A 120 7.72 18.75 -4.41
C ALA A 120 7.85 20.09 -3.66
N LYS A 121 8.35 21.13 -4.34
CA LYS A 121 8.50 22.46 -3.74
C LYS A 121 7.16 23.09 -3.40
N LEU A 122 6.16 22.98 -4.28
CA LEU A 122 4.82 23.53 -4.07
C LEU A 122 4.10 22.81 -2.93
N ALA A 123 4.04 21.47 -2.95
CA ALA A 123 3.42 20.68 -1.89
C ALA A 123 4.07 20.97 -0.52
N GLY A 124 5.41 21.06 -0.48
CA GLY A 124 6.14 21.44 0.72
C GLY A 124 5.80 22.84 1.24
N ALA A 125 5.68 23.82 0.34
CA ALA A 125 5.30 25.19 0.70
C ALA A 125 3.87 25.28 1.28
N GLN A 126 3.00 24.33 0.93
CA GLN A 126 1.64 24.23 1.46
C GLN A 126 1.56 23.48 2.80
N GLY A 127 2.67 22.93 3.30
CA GLY A 127 2.74 22.20 4.56
C GLY A 127 2.63 20.67 4.43
N ALA A 128 2.61 20.13 3.21
CA ALA A 128 2.67 18.69 3.01
C ALA A 128 4.11 18.17 3.19
N HIS A 129 4.24 16.97 3.72
CA HIS A 129 5.49 16.23 3.65
C HIS A 129 5.70 15.68 2.24
N VAL A 130 6.93 15.64 1.75
CA VAL A 130 7.22 15.13 0.41
C VAL A 130 8.15 13.92 0.50
N ILE A 131 7.82 12.89 -0.28
CA ILE A 131 8.66 11.73 -0.49
C ILE A 131 9.00 11.58 -1.97
N SER A 132 10.27 11.27 -2.27
CA SER A 132 10.67 10.99 -3.65
C SER A 132 10.13 9.65 -4.12
N SER A 133 9.91 9.50 -5.43
CA SER A 133 9.42 8.26 -6.02
C SER A 133 10.34 7.08 -5.78
N ARG A 134 11.65 7.33 -5.68
CA ARG A 134 12.65 6.32 -5.30
C ARG A 134 12.43 5.81 -3.88
N LEU A 135 12.29 6.71 -2.91
CA LEU A 135 12.07 6.33 -1.51
C LEU A 135 10.70 5.68 -1.34
N PHE A 136 9.66 6.22 -1.97
CA PHE A 136 8.33 5.65 -1.93
C PHE A 136 8.30 4.23 -2.52
N SER A 137 8.96 3.97 -3.65
CA SER A 137 9.07 2.62 -4.21
C SER A 137 9.75 1.63 -3.25
N ALA A 138 10.71 2.09 -2.44
CA ALA A 138 11.33 1.26 -1.41
C ALA A 138 10.35 0.97 -0.26
N GLU A 139 9.56 1.95 0.16
CA GLU A 139 8.49 1.76 1.15
C GLU A 139 7.43 0.77 0.67
N LEU A 140 6.96 0.87 -0.57
CA LEU A 140 6.03 -0.08 -1.17
C LEU A 140 6.60 -1.51 -1.16
N THR A 141 7.90 -1.65 -1.48
CA THR A 141 8.58 -2.96 -1.43
C THR A 141 8.69 -3.50 -0.01
N SER A 142 8.97 -2.62 0.96
CA SER A 142 9.10 -2.97 2.38
C SER A 142 7.76 -3.44 2.95
N ALA A 143 6.69 -2.67 2.72
CA ALA A 143 5.34 -3.01 3.15
C ALA A 143 4.87 -4.34 2.56
N ARG A 144 5.16 -4.59 1.28
CA ARG A 144 4.86 -5.87 0.65
C ARG A 144 5.56 -7.06 1.31
N ARG A 145 6.83 -6.90 1.68
CA ARG A 145 7.57 -7.96 2.38
C ARG A 145 6.93 -8.23 3.74
N GLU A 146 6.61 -7.18 4.48
CA GLU A 146 5.96 -7.28 5.78
C GLU A 146 4.56 -7.91 5.70
N ALA A 147 3.76 -7.56 4.69
CA ALA A 147 2.46 -8.20 4.45
C ALA A 147 2.58 -9.72 4.28
N ARG A 148 3.62 -10.17 3.55
CA ARG A 148 3.88 -11.61 3.34
C ARG A 148 4.34 -12.31 4.60
N GLU A 149 5.22 -11.67 5.37
CA GLU A 149 5.69 -12.21 6.66
C GLU A 149 4.53 -12.34 7.66
N ASN A 150 3.66 -11.33 7.72
CA ASN A 150 2.46 -11.37 8.56
C ASN A 150 1.48 -12.45 8.11
N ALA A 151 1.26 -12.64 6.81
CA ALA A 151 0.39 -13.69 6.29
C ALA A 151 0.92 -15.09 6.63
N ALA A 152 2.23 -15.33 6.43
CA ALA A 152 2.86 -16.61 6.77
C ALA A 152 2.76 -16.92 8.27
N ALA A 153 2.95 -15.92 9.14
CA ALA A 153 2.81 -16.09 10.58
C ALA A 153 1.36 -16.44 10.99
N VAL A 154 0.36 -15.86 10.32
CA VAL A 154 -1.06 -16.18 10.57
C VAL A 154 -1.38 -17.60 10.14
N ASP A 155 -0.87 -18.05 8.99
CA ASP A 155 -1.05 -19.42 8.50
C ASP A 155 -0.43 -20.44 9.47
N ASP A 156 0.79 -20.20 9.96
CA ASP A 156 1.45 -21.06 10.96
C ASP A 156 0.63 -21.15 12.26
N ILE A 157 0.08 -20.03 12.75
CA ILE A 157 -0.80 -20.02 13.93
C ILE A 157 -2.11 -20.74 13.64
N GLY A 158 -2.68 -20.57 12.44
CA GLY A 158 -3.90 -21.25 12.00
C GLY A 158 -3.72 -22.76 11.94
N GLU A 159 -2.60 -23.23 11.38
CA GLU A 159 -2.27 -24.65 11.30
C GLU A 159 -1.99 -25.23 12.70
N ALA A 160 -1.24 -24.51 13.54
CA ALA A 160 -0.99 -24.92 14.93
C ALA A 160 -2.28 -24.98 15.75
N ARG A 161 -3.18 -24.01 15.61
CA ARG A 161 -4.51 -24.01 16.25
C ARG A 161 -5.39 -25.14 15.72
N GLY A 162 -5.37 -25.40 14.41
CA GLY A 162 -6.10 -26.51 13.79
C GLY A 162 -5.64 -27.86 14.33
N ARG A 163 -4.32 -28.09 14.43
CA ARG A 163 -3.75 -29.30 15.05
C ARG A 163 -4.14 -29.43 16.52
N ALA A 164 -4.10 -28.34 17.29
CA ALA A 164 -4.48 -28.33 18.70
C ALA A 164 -5.99 -28.61 18.91
N MET A 165 -6.86 -28.08 18.04
CA MET A 165 -8.30 -28.38 18.10
C MET A 165 -8.57 -29.86 17.81
N LEU A 166 -7.96 -30.42 16.76
CA LEU A 166 -8.12 -31.84 16.42
C LEU A 166 -7.73 -32.72 17.60
N ILE A 167 -6.57 -32.47 18.24
CA ILE A 167 -6.12 -33.23 19.41
C ILE A 167 -7.10 -33.15 20.58
N ASN A 168 -7.76 -32.00 20.75
CA ASN A 168 -8.69 -31.76 21.86
C ASN A 168 -10.09 -32.36 21.63
N THR A 169 -10.47 -32.61 20.37
CA THR A 169 -11.73 -33.27 20.01
C THR A 169 -11.64 -34.79 20.03
N VAL A 170 -10.44 -35.37 20.03
CA VAL A 170 -10.28 -36.83 20.17
C VAL A 170 -10.49 -37.27 21.62
N GLU A 171 -11.16 -38.42 21.80
CA GLU A 171 -11.37 -39.09 23.09
C GLU A 171 -10.05 -39.21 23.89
N PRO A 172 -10.04 -38.95 25.21
CA PRO A 172 -8.81 -38.90 26.01
C PRO A 172 -7.93 -40.17 25.91
N SER A 173 -8.57 -41.33 25.76
CA SER A 173 -7.94 -42.64 25.59
C SER A 173 -7.03 -42.73 24.35
N VAL A 174 -7.46 -42.16 23.23
CA VAL A 174 -6.73 -42.17 21.95
C VAL A 174 -5.63 -41.12 21.96
N ARG A 175 -5.86 -39.98 22.64
CA ARG A 175 -4.88 -38.92 22.81
C ARG A 175 -3.67 -39.38 23.62
N ASP A 176 -3.89 -40.09 24.72
CA ASP A 176 -2.83 -40.63 25.57
C ASP A 176 -2.01 -41.72 24.85
N ALA A 177 -2.65 -42.52 24.00
CA ALA A 177 -1.96 -43.50 23.17
C ALA A 177 -1.03 -42.84 22.14
N LEU A 178 -1.48 -41.74 21.50
CA LEU A 178 -0.66 -40.96 20.56
C LEU A 178 0.54 -40.29 21.23
N TYR A 179 0.36 -39.75 22.45
CA TYR A 179 1.48 -39.15 23.19
C TYR A 179 2.53 -40.20 23.61
N LYS A 180 2.10 -41.40 24.03
CA LYS A 180 3.03 -42.50 24.32
C LYS A 180 3.82 -42.98 23.10
N LEU A 181 3.20 -42.97 21.91
CA LEU A 181 3.87 -43.37 20.69
C LEU A 181 4.93 -42.35 20.26
N ARG A 182 4.65 -41.06 20.44
CA ARG A 182 5.61 -39.98 20.16
C ARG A 182 6.85 -40.09 21.05
N ASP A 183 6.67 -40.27 22.36
CA ASP A 183 7.79 -40.39 23.31
C ASP A 183 8.69 -41.62 23.05
N GLN A 184 8.18 -42.66 22.37
CA GLN A 184 8.95 -43.83 21.97
C GLN A 184 9.74 -43.65 20.67
N LEU A 185 9.40 -42.65 19.86
CA LEU A 185 10.04 -42.37 18.56
C LEU A 185 11.07 -41.24 18.65
N ASP A 186 10.93 -40.34 19.63
CA ASP A 186 11.84 -39.21 19.88
C ASP A 186 13.00 -39.54 20.85
N GLY A 187 13.15 -40.81 21.26
CA GLY A 187 14.23 -41.32 22.12
C GLY A 187 15.13 -42.33 21.41
#